data_AF-A0A920E3L9-F1
#
_entry.id   AF-A0A920E3L9-F1
#
_cell.length_a   1.000
_cell.length_b   1.000
_cell.length_c   1.000
_cell.angle_alpha   90.00
_cell.angle_beta   90.00
_cell.angle_gamma   90.00
#
_symmetry.space_group_name_H-M   'P 1'
#
loop_
_entity.id
_entity.type
_entity.pdbx_description
1 polymer ?
#
loop_
_entity_poly.entity_id
_entity_poly.type
_entity_poly.pdbx_seq_one_letter_code
_entity_poly.pdbx_strand_id
1 'polypeptide(L)'
;MGLNSNVLPSVFNFTSQFSSANTTAGVKNQLTSFKVTTDGSTAISSATDFIIVTGTSTNGHVYGWSDAGNGVIDNGELFGLATLTGVDNDNIGATNFTFGPI
;
A
#
# COMPACT_ATOMS: atom_id res chain seq x y z
N MET A 1 -7.04 4.47 17.97
CA MET A 1 -7.90 3.31 17.61
C MET A 1 -9.05 3.86 16.79
N GLY A 2 -8.98 3.70 15.46
CA GLY A 2 -10.00 4.23 14.54
C GLY A 2 -11.33 3.50 14.69
N LEU A 3 -12.43 4.24 14.51
CA LEU A 3 -13.78 3.72 14.46
C LEU A 3 -13.92 2.75 13.27
N ASN A 4 -14.61 1.64 13.45
CA ASN A 4 -14.93 0.73 12.34
C ASN A 4 -15.66 1.51 11.24
N SER A 5 -15.14 1.45 10.02
CA SER A 5 -15.70 2.11 8.84
C SER A 5 -16.28 1.06 7.89
N ASN A 6 -17.43 1.36 7.29
CA ASN A 6 -18.03 0.54 6.22
C ASN A 6 -17.44 0.86 4.84
N VAL A 7 -16.44 1.75 4.78
CA VAL A 7 -15.74 2.09 3.54
C VAL A 7 -14.50 1.20 3.45
N LEU A 8 -14.41 0.42 2.37
CA LEU A 8 -13.21 -0.37 2.09
C LEU A 8 -12.01 0.56 1.87
N PRO A 9 -10.82 0.21 2.36
CA PRO A 9 -9.62 0.98 2.11
C PRO A 9 -9.30 1.00 0.62
N SER A 10 -8.77 2.12 0.14
CA SER A 10 -8.22 2.21 -1.21
C SER A 10 -6.92 1.41 -1.29
N VAL A 11 -6.78 0.59 -2.35
CA VAL A 11 -5.63 -0.30 -2.57
C VAL A 11 -4.87 0.13 -3.82
N PHE A 12 -3.56 0.31 -3.71
CA PHE A 12 -2.66 0.49 -4.85
C PHE A 12 -1.80 -0.76 -5.01
N ASN A 13 -1.89 -1.44 -6.15
CA ASN A 13 -1.04 -2.58 -6.51
C ASN A 13 0.02 -2.17 -7.52
N PHE A 14 1.29 -2.16 -7.11
CA PHE A 14 2.44 -1.86 -7.96
C PHE A 14 3.03 -3.17 -8.49
N THR A 15 2.64 -3.54 -9.70
CA THR A 15 3.04 -4.78 -10.38
C THR A 15 4.50 -4.78 -10.85
N SER A 16 5.12 -3.61 -10.96
CA SER A 16 6.56 -3.55 -11.21
C SER A 16 7.31 -4.01 -9.95
N GLN A 17 7.89 -5.22 -10.03
CA GLN A 17 8.65 -5.82 -8.95
C GLN A 17 9.99 -5.10 -8.72
N PHE A 18 10.43 -5.01 -7.46
CA PHE A 18 11.71 -4.44 -7.09
C PHE A 18 12.31 -5.15 -5.87
N SER A 19 13.63 -5.27 -5.83
CA SER A 19 14.34 -6.12 -4.86
C SER A 19 14.18 -5.68 -3.41
N SER A 20 13.91 -4.40 -3.16
CA SER A 20 13.74 -3.83 -1.83
C SER A 20 12.28 -3.76 -1.36
N ALA A 21 11.35 -4.39 -2.08
CA ALA A 21 9.91 -4.42 -1.75
C ALA A 21 9.58 -5.10 -0.42
N ASN A 22 10.54 -5.81 0.19
CA ASN A 22 10.39 -6.49 1.48
C ASN A 22 10.67 -5.59 2.71
N THR A 23 10.98 -4.29 2.51
CA THR A 23 11.23 -3.35 3.60
C THR A 23 10.47 -2.05 3.39
N THR A 24 10.00 -1.43 4.48
CA THR A 24 9.32 -0.13 4.42
C THR A 24 10.19 0.97 3.80
N ALA A 25 11.48 1.01 4.17
CA ALA A 25 12.45 1.95 3.60
C ALA A 25 12.62 1.74 2.09
N GLY A 26 12.70 0.49 1.64
CA GLY A 26 12.81 0.16 0.22
C GLY A 26 11.58 0.57 -0.58
N VAL A 27 10.38 0.31 -0.06
CA VAL A 27 9.12 0.74 -0.69
C VAL A 27 9.02 2.26 -0.76
N LYS A 28 9.30 2.97 0.34
CA LYS A 28 9.30 4.43 0.37
C LYS A 28 10.28 5.01 -0.67
N ASN A 29 11.50 4.47 -0.73
CA ASN A 29 12.52 4.93 -1.67
C ASN A 29 12.15 4.64 -3.14
N GLN A 30 11.41 3.55 -3.40
CA GLN A 30 10.91 3.24 -4.74
C GLN A 30 9.76 4.17 -5.15
N LEU A 31 8.91 4.54 -4.19
CA LEU A 31 7.67 5.29 -4.42
C LEU A 31 7.81 6.79 -4.13
N THR A 32 9.02 7.35 -4.15
CA THR A 32 9.26 8.78 -3.83
C THR A 32 8.51 9.76 -4.74
N SER A 33 8.21 9.35 -5.97
CA SER A 33 7.46 10.16 -6.94
C SER A 33 5.97 9.81 -6.99
N PHE A 34 5.54 8.77 -6.26
CA PHE A 34 4.12 8.44 -6.16
C PHE A 34 3.43 9.44 -5.25
N LYS A 35 2.29 9.96 -5.72
CA LYS A 35 1.51 10.96 -5.00
C LYS A 35 0.03 10.74 -5.25
N VAL A 36 -0.76 10.74 -4.17
CA VAL A 36 -2.22 10.75 -4.25
C VAL A 36 -2.68 12.21 -4.37
N THR A 37 -3.38 12.48 -5.46
CA THR A 37 -3.85 13.83 -5.80
C THR A 37 -5.34 13.83 -6.05
N THR A 38 -6.01 14.95 -5.80
CA THR A 38 -7.45 15.11 -6.08
C THR A 38 -7.75 15.36 -7.56
N ASP A 39 -6.76 15.84 -8.32
CA ASP A 39 -6.94 16.37 -9.68
C ASP A 39 -5.77 16.04 -10.64
N GLY A 40 -4.81 15.21 -10.22
CA GLY A 40 -3.59 14.90 -10.96
C GLY A 40 -2.39 15.80 -10.63
N SER A 41 -2.52 16.78 -9.72
CA SER A 41 -1.43 17.68 -9.32
C SER A 41 -1.46 18.03 -7.82
N THR A 42 -2.62 18.45 -7.34
CA THR A 42 -2.87 18.90 -5.97
C THR A 42 -2.93 17.70 -5.04
N ALA A 43 -2.09 17.69 -4.01
CA ALA A 43 -2.10 16.63 -3.01
C ALA A 43 -3.44 16.59 -2.27
N ILE A 44 -3.83 15.40 -1.80
CA ILE A 44 -4.85 15.32 -0.76
C ILE A 44 -4.38 16.07 0.50
N SER A 45 -5.33 16.58 1.29
CA SER A 45 -5.07 17.39 2.49
C SER A 45 -5.67 16.80 3.77
N SER A 46 -6.34 15.66 3.67
CA SER A 46 -7.01 14.98 4.78
C SER A 46 -6.35 13.65 5.03
N ALA A 47 -6.09 13.33 6.29
CA ALA A 47 -5.52 12.04 6.68
C ALA A 47 -6.41 10.89 6.22
N THR A 48 -5.78 9.86 5.67
CA THR A 48 -6.47 8.70 5.13
C THR A 48 -5.57 7.48 5.15
N ASP A 49 -6.15 6.30 5.31
CA ASP A 49 -5.41 5.05 5.28
C ASP A 49 -5.51 4.40 3.90
N PHE A 50 -4.40 3.85 3.44
CA PHE A 50 -4.29 3.11 2.19
C PHE A 50 -3.65 1.74 2.41
N ILE A 51 -3.87 0.85 1.45
CA ILE A 51 -3.09 -0.39 1.32
C ILE A 51 -2.18 -0.27 0.11
N ILE A 52 -0.90 -0.57 0.33
CA ILE A 52 0.11 -0.63 -0.72
C ILE A 52 0.49 -2.09 -0.92
N VAL A 53 0.33 -2.59 -2.14
CA VAL A 53 0.77 -3.93 -2.54
C VAL A 53 1.95 -3.77 -3.50
N THR A 54 3.04 -4.44 -3.18
CA THR A 54 4.27 -4.47 -3.98
C THR A 54 4.78 -5.90 -4.06
N GLY A 55 5.86 -6.14 -4.81
CA GLY A 55 6.46 -7.45 -4.84
C GLY A 55 7.93 -7.46 -5.20
N THR A 56 8.53 -8.59 -4.84
CA THR A 56 9.78 -9.09 -5.41
C THR A 56 9.45 -10.10 -6.49
N SER A 57 10.46 -10.67 -7.14
CA SER A 57 10.27 -11.75 -8.12
C SER A 57 9.69 -13.05 -7.55
N THR A 58 9.49 -13.15 -6.23
CA THR A 58 9.03 -14.39 -5.58
C THR A 58 7.89 -14.16 -4.59
N ASN A 59 7.82 -12.97 -3.98
CA ASN A 59 6.89 -12.69 -2.89
C ASN A 59 6.18 -11.36 -3.09
N GLY A 60 4.87 -11.35 -2.83
CA GLY A 60 4.06 -10.15 -2.68
C GLY A 60 4.15 -9.63 -1.25
N HIS A 61 4.13 -8.31 -1.11
CA HIS A 61 4.20 -7.62 0.17
C HIS A 61 3.05 -6.63 0.29
N VAL A 62 2.31 -6.72 1.40
CA VAL A 62 1.19 -5.84 1.72
C VAL A 62 1.61 -4.92 2.84
N TYR A 63 1.44 -3.63 2.64
CA TYR A 63 1.73 -2.58 3.61
C TYR A 63 0.48 -1.76 3.89
N GLY A 64 0.35 -1.32 5.13
CA GLY A 64 -0.54 -0.23 5.51
C GLY A 64 0.21 1.08 5.38
N TRP A 65 -0.46 2.09 4.85
CA TRP A 65 0.03 3.47 4.79
C TRP A 65 -0.99 4.39 5.45
N SER A 66 -0.63 4.96 6.59
CA SER A 66 -1.43 5.97 7.29
C SER A 66 -0.95 7.36 6.90
N ASP A 67 -1.51 7.89 5.80
CA ASP A 67 -1.18 9.21 5.28
C ASP A 67 -1.67 10.32 6.22
N ALA A 68 -0.79 11.26 6.55
CA ALA A 68 -1.11 12.40 7.41
C ALA A 68 -1.86 13.55 6.68
N GLY A 69 -2.27 13.36 5.43
CA GLY A 69 -2.95 14.35 4.60
C GLY A 69 -2.02 15.12 3.69
N ASN A 70 -1.01 14.47 3.11
CA ASN A 70 -0.11 15.09 2.12
C ASN A 70 0.05 14.26 0.83
N GLY A 71 -0.57 13.07 0.79
CA GLY A 71 -0.63 12.21 -0.37
C GLY A 71 0.70 11.58 -0.75
N VAL A 72 1.74 11.65 0.07
CA VAL A 72 3.05 11.03 -0.18
C VAL A 72 3.44 10.14 0.99
N ILE A 73 4.21 9.08 0.71
CA ILE A 73 4.62 8.16 1.77
C ILE A 73 5.76 8.79 2.58
N ASP A 74 5.42 9.34 3.75
CA ASP A 74 6.37 9.99 4.63
C ASP A 74 6.97 9.04 5.68
N ASN A 75 7.95 9.55 6.42
CA ASN A 75 8.69 8.74 7.38
C ASN A 75 7.81 8.34 8.58
N GLY A 76 7.63 7.04 8.77
CA GLY A 76 6.83 6.49 9.88
C GLY A 76 5.37 6.21 9.52
N GLU A 77 4.94 6.48 8.28
CA GLU A 77 3.56 6.25 7.85
C GLU A 77 3.33 4.85 7.26
N LEU A 78 4.40 4.20 6.78
CA LEU A 78 4.33 2.89 6.13
C LEU A 78 4.73 1.77 7.11
N PHE A 79 3.92 0.73 7.19
CA PHE A 79 4.16 -0.44 8.03
C PHE A 79 3.74 -1.74 7.33
N GLY A 80 4.48 -2.82 7.57
CA GLY A 80 4.19 -4.12 6.96
C GLY A 80 2.94 -4.77 7.56
N LEU A 81 2.06 -5.30 6.71
CA LEU A 81 0.88 -6.07 7.11
C LEU A 81 1.04 -7.56 6.84
N ALA A 82 1.55 -7.92 5.66
CA ALA A 82 1.71 -9.33 5.27
C ALA A 82 2.82 -9.52 4.22
N THR A 83 3.40 -10.71 4.23
CA THR A 83 4.25 -11.23 3.14
C THR A 83 3.59 -12.48 2.58
N LEU A 84 3.20 -12.44 1.31
CA LEU A 84 2.61 -13.54 0.56
C LEU A 84 3.74 -14.33 -0.10
N THR A 85 4.19 -15.39 0.57
CA THR A 85 5.35 -16.17 0.11
C THR A 85 5.00 -16.99 -1.13
N GLY A 86 5.81 -16.89 -2.20
CA GLY A 86 5.59 -17.61 -3.45
C GLY A 86 4.41 -17.10 -4.28
N VAL A 87 3.85 -15.94 -3.91
CA VAL A 87 2.75 -15.30 -4.62
C VAL A 87 3.27 -14.03 -5.27
N ASP A 88 3.18 -13.97 -6.60
CA ASP A 88 3.44 -12.76 -7.36
C ASP A 88 2.26 -11.78 -7.20
N ASN A 89 2.54 -10.52 -6.92
CA ASN A 89 1.49 -9.50 -6.80
C ASN A 89 0.83 -9.14 -8.13
N ASP A 90 1.40 -9.59 -9.25
CA ASP A 90 0.81 -9.51 -10.59
C ASP A 90 -0.33 -10.52 -10.77
N ASN A 91 -0.30 -11.61 -10.00
CA ASN A 91 -1.25 -12.72 -10.08
C ASN A 91 -2.22 -12.74 -8.88
N ILE A 92 -2.28 -11.66 -8.10
CA ILE A 92 -3.24 -11.54 -6.99
C ILE A 92 -4.64 -11.30 -7.57
N GLY A 93 -5.48 -12.34 -7.50
CA GLY A 93 -6.88 -12.29 -7.85
C GLY A 93 -7.79 -12.13 -6.61
N ALA A 94 -9.09 -11.99 -6.84
CA ALA A 94 -10.09 -11.91 -5.77
C ALA A 94 -10.03 -13.11 -4.80
N THR A 95 -9.60 -14.29 -5.28
CA THR A 95 -9.42 -15.49 -4.46
C THR A 95 -8.28 -15.38 -3.44
N ASN A 96 -7.37 -14.43 -3.62
CA ASN A 96 -6.21 -14.22 -2.74
C ASN A 96 -6.51 -13.22 -1.61
N PHE A 97 -7.67 -12.56 -1.63
CA PHE A 97 -8.15 -11.69 -0.56
C PHE A 97 -9.42 -12.28 0.07
N THR A 98 -9.39 -12.48 1.38
CA THR A 98 -10.62 -12.68 2.17
C THR A 98 -10.70 -11.54 3.17
N PHE A 99 -11.74 -10.73 3.06
CA PHE A 99 -12.08 -9.79 4.13
C PHE A 99 -12.79 -10.60 5.21
N GLY A 100 -12.32 -10.51 6.45
CA GLY A 100 -13.00 -11.12 7.58
C GLY A 100 -14.43 -10.58 7.70
N PRO A 101 -15.35 -11.36 8.30
CA PRO A 101 -16.69 -10.86 8.58
C PRO A 101 -16.61 -9.59 9.45
N ILE A 102 -17.50 -8.62 9.16
CA ILE A 102 -17.69 -7.41 9.97
C ILE A 102 -18.40 -7.78 11.27
#